data_AF-A0A0J7J1D7-F1
#
_entry.id   AF-A0A0J7J1D7-F1
#
_cell.length_a   1.000
_cell.length_b   1.000
_cell.length_c   1.000
_cell.angle_alpha   90.00
_cell.angle_beta   90.00
_cell.angle_gamma   90.00
#
_symmetry.space_group_name_H-M   'P 1'
#
loop_
_entity.id
_entity.type
_entity.pdbx_description
1 polymer ?
#
loop_
_entity_poly.entity_id
_entity_poly.type
_entity_poly.pdbx_seq_one_letter_code
_entity_poly.pdbx_strand_id
1 'polypeptide(L)'
;MSVFIKSMVEKSETIKFRIDKERKQVWINFCSERQITLTSFIVNSVEGKLLDNERREVLAFIEKQDYLFVKIETNINQVAKMVNGQKNISEPELKNFSETLRQLILLKIRQNEIFEKIYSMLAK
;
A
#
# COMPACT_ATOMS: atom_id res chain seq x y z
N MET A 1 20.73 1.09 2.58
CA MET A 1 19.55 0.34 2.08
C MET A 1 19.35 0.69 0.63
N SER A 2 19.24 -0.34 -0.21
CA SER A 2 19.44 -0.30 -1.65
C SER A 2 18.50 0.67 -2.38
N VAL A 3 19.15 1.49 -3.20
CA VAL A 3 18.65 2.46 -4.17
C VAL A 3 17.60 1.84 -5.11
N PHE A 4 16.41 2.43 -5.20
CA PHE A 4 15.50 2.23 -6.34
C PHE A 4 16.06 3.01 -7.54
N ILE A 5 16.98 2.41 -8.28
CA ILE A 5 17.37 2.94 -9.60
C ILE A 5 16.23 2.62 -10.55
N LYS A 6 15.36 3.60 -10.80
CA LYS A 6 14.47 3.56 -11.97
C LYS A 6 15.37 3.63 -13.20
N SER A 7 15.56 2.52 -13.91
CA SER A 7 16.25 2.55 -15.20
C SER A 7 15.47 3.49 -16.13
N MET A 8 16.03 4.65 -16.44
CA MET A 8 15.51 5.52 -17.51
C MET A 8 15.86 4.86 -18.83
N VAL A 9 15.12 3.81 -19.21
CA VAL A 9 15.13 3.32 -20.58
C VAL A 9 14.37 4.36 -21.40
N GLU A 10 15.09 5.16 -22.18
CA GLU A 10 14.47 6.07 -23.15
C GLU A 10 13.65 5.26 -24.15
N LYS A 11 12.36 5.57 -24.26
CA LYS A 11 11.47 4.90 -25.20
C LYS A 11 11.71 5.49 -26.59
N SER A 12 12.35 4.74 -27.49
CA SER A 12 12.68 5.18 -28.85
C SER A 12 11.56 4.92 -29.87
N GLU A 13 10.69 3.94 -29.62
CA GLU A 13 9.70 3.46 -30.60
C GLU A 13 8.31 4.08 -30.40
N THR A 14 7.56 4.24 -31.50
CA THR A 14 6.19 4.78 -31.49
C THR A 14 5.21 3.86 -32.21
N ILE A 15 4.05 3.62 -31.58
CA ILE A 15 2.93 2.90 -32.19
C ILE A 15 1.85 3.91 -32.61
N LYS A 16 1.44 3.86 -33.88
CA LYS A 16 0.31 4.65 -34.41
C LYS A 16 -0.86 3.70 -34.70
N PHE A 17 -2.02 3.97 -34.13
CA PHE A 17 -3.25 3.23 -34.41
C PHE A 17 -4.43 4.19 -34.51
N ARG A 18 -5.49 3.75 -35.19
CA ARG A 18 -6.72 4.53 -35.40
C ARG A 18 -7.78 4.10 -34.40
N ILE A 19 -8.47 5.08 -33.84
CA ILE A 19 -9.66 4.91 -32.99
C ILE A 19 -10.67 6.00 -33.33
N ASP A 20 -11.93 5.77 -33.00
CA ASP A 20 -12.97 6.77 -33.12
C ASP A 20 -12.71 7.96 -32.17
N LYS A 21 -13.23 9.13 -32.56
CA LYS A 21 -12.99 10.39 -31.85
C LYS A 21 -13.58 10.37 -30.43
N GLU A 22 -14.76 9.78 -30.27
CA GLU A 22 -15.47 9.72 -28.99
C GLU A 22 -14.71 8.87 -27.98
N ARG A 23 -14.25 7.69 -28.39
CA ARG A 23 -13.41 6.80 -27.59
C ARG A 23 -12.12 7.47 -27.16
N LYS A 24 -11.45 8.18 -28.07
CA LYS A 24 -10.25 8.95 -27.71
C LYS A 24 -10.55 9.95 -26.60
N GLN A 25 -11.68 10.64 -26.68
CA GLN A 25 -12.08 11.61 -25.66
C GLN A 25 -12.39 10.94 -24.32
N VAL A 26 -13.10 9.81 -24.33
CA VAL A 26 -13.36 9.02 -23.12
C VAL A 26 -12.06 8.62 -22.44
N TRP A 27 -11.07 8.14 -23.19
CA TRP A 27 -9.77 7.74 -22.63
C TRP A 27 -9.00 8.92 -22.03
N ILE A 28 -9.01 10.09 -22.70
CA ILE A 28 -8.39 11.31 -22.20
C ILE A 28 -9.04 11.75 -20.87
N ASN A 29 -10.37 11.75 -20.81
CA ASN A 29 -11.10 12.13 -19.59
C ASN A 29 -10.78 11.17 -18.44
N PHE A 30 -10.82 9.86 -18.69
CA PHE A 30 -10.44 8.83 -17.72
C PHE A 30 -9.03 9.04 -17.17
N CYS A 31 -8.07 9.33 -18.05
CA CYS A 31 -6.68 9.60 -17.68
C CYS A 31 -6.56 10.87 -16.83
N SER A 32 -7.28 11.93 -17.18
CA SER A 32 -7.27 13.21 -16.45
C SER A 32 -7.82 13.06 -15.03
N GLU A 33 -8.94 12.36 -14.87
CA GLU A 33 -9.56 12.11 -13.56
C GLU A 33 -8.60 11.37 -12.61
N ARG A 34 -7.81 10.44 -13.14
CA ARG A 34 -6.87 9.60 -12.38
C ARG A 34 -5.46 10.17 -12.31
N GLN A 35 -5.21 11.31 -12.95
CA GLN A 35 -3.87 11.90 -13.07
C GLN A 35 -2.83 10.88 -13.57
N ILE A 36 -3.19 10.16 -14.63
CA ILE A 36 -2.31 9.22 -15.35
C ILE A 36 -2.13 9.67 -16.79
N THR A 37 -1.08 9.20 -17.45
CA THR A 37 -0.84 9.53 -18.86
C THR A 37 -1.57 8.55 -19.77
N LEU A 38 -1.97 9.00 -20.96
CA LEU A 38 -2.58 8.10 -21.95
C LEU A 38 -1.63 6.97 -22.35
N THR A 39 -0.33 7.27 -22.44
CA THR A 39 0.72 6.27 -22.72
C THR A 39 0.77 5.20 -21.63
N SER A 40 0.82 5.59 -20.35
CA SER A 40 0.86 4.61 -19.26
C SER A 40 -0.44 3.84 -19.13
N PHE A 41 -1.59 4.48 -19.35
CA PHE A 41 -2.88 3.80 -19.43
C PHE A 41 -2.89 2.70 -20.49
N ILE A 42 -2.50 3.01 -21.74
CA ILE A 42 -2.49 2.03 -22.83
C ILE A 42 -1.48 0.92 -22.55
N VAL A 43 -0.24 1.26 -22.18
CA VAL A 43 0.82 0.27 -21.93
C VAL A 43 0.44 -0.65 -20.79
N ASN A 44 0.07 -0.11 -19.62
CA ASN A 44 -0.31 -0.93 -18.47
C ASN A 44 -1.54 -1.79 -18.79
N SER A 45 -2.54 -1.26 -19.52
CA SER A 45 -3.73 -2.03 -19.89
C SER A 45 -3.40 -3.19 -20.83
N VAL A 46 -2.53 -2.97 -21.82
CA VAL A 46 -2.09 -4.02 -22.75
C VAL A 46 -1.23 -5.07 -22.06
N GLU A 47 -0.39 -4.65 -21.11
CA GLU A 47 0.49 -5.55 -20.33
C GLU A 47 -0.22 -6.21 -19.14
N GLY A 48 -1.50 -5.90 -18.88
CA GLY A 48 -2.26 -6.44 -17.75
C GLY A 48 -1.74 -5.96 -16.39
N LYS A 49 -1.09 -4.80 -16.35
CA LYS A 49 -0.51 -4.18 -15.16
C LYS A 49 -1.47 -3.19 -14.52
N LEU A 50 -1.29 -2.97 -13.22
CA LEU A 50 -1.97 -1.91 -12.49
C LEU A 50 -1.66 -0.52 -13.08
N LEU A 51 -2.66 0.35 -13.05
CA LEU A 51 -2.54 1.74 -13.44
C LEU A 51 -1.75 2.53 -12.40
N ASP A 52 -1.14 3.64 -12.82
CA ASP A 52 -0.27 4.41 -11.94
C ASP A 52 -1.01 5.02 -10.75
N ASN A 53 -2.31 5.36 -10.90
CA ASN A 53 -3.13 5.82 -9.79
C ASN A 53 -3.43 4.69 -8.79
N GLU A 54 -3.70 3.48 -9.28
CA GLU A 54 -3.98 2.32 -8.42
C GLU A 54 -2.73 1.96 -7.61
N ARG A 55 -1.54 1.99 -8.23
CA ARG A 55 -0.27 1.83 -7.51
C ARG A 55 -0.10 2.89 -6.42
N ARG A 56 -0.45 4.15 -6.70
CA ARG A 56 -0.35 5.26 -5.74
C ARG A 56 -1.31 5.06 -4.56
N GLU A 57 -2.54 4.65 -4.81
CA GLU A 57 -3.54 4.35 -3.79
C GLU A 57 -3.10 3.20 -2.88
N VAL A 58 -2.54 2.14 -3.46
CA VAL A 58 -1.97 1.01 -2.70
C VAL A 58 -0.81 1.45 -1.82
N LEU A 59 0.11 2.28 -2.32
CA LEU A 59 1.22 2.80 -1.54
C LEU A 59 0.74 3.68 -0.38
N ALA A 60 -0.19 4.60 -0.65
CA ALA A 60 -0.77 5.45 0.39
C ALA A 60 -1.51 4.63 1.46
N PHE A 61 -2.17 3.54 1.06
CA PHE A 61 -2.77 2.60 2.00
C PHE A 61 -1.72 1.95 2.92
N ILE A 62 -0.61 1.46 2.35
CA ILE A 62 0.49 0.85 3.12
C ILE A 62 1.08 1.86 4.11
N GLU A 63 1.40 3.08 3.66
CA GLU A 63 1.94 4.16 4.52
C GLU A 63 0.99 4.49 5.69
N LYS A 64 -0.32 4.53 5.44
CA LYS A 64 -1.31 4.74 6.49
C LYS A 64 -1.32 3.61 7.52
N GLN A 65 -1.08 2.37 7.10
CA GLN A 65 -0.98 1.24 8.02
C GLN A 65 0.28 1.34 8.89
N ASP A 66 1.43 1.71 8.33
CA ASP A 66 2.68 1.88 9.09
C ASP A 66 2.52 2.92 10.20
N TYR A 67 1.85 4.04 9.91
CA TYR A 67 1.53 5.06 10.92
C TYR A 67 0.71 4.50 12.09
N LEU A 68 -0.24 3.59 11.83
CA LEU A 68 -1.05 2.97 12.89
C LEU A 68 -0.19 2.05 13.77
N PHE A 69 0.76 1.30 13.18
CA PHE A 69 1.65 0.42 13.94
C PHE A 69 2.59 1.21 14.86
N VAL A 70 3.09 2.36 14.45
CA VAL A 70 3.89 3.24 15.32
C VAL A 70 3.11 3.65 16.57
N LYS A 71 1.80 3.93 16.45
CA LYS A 71 0.95 4.24 17.61
C LYS A 71 0.76 3.04 18.54
N ILE A 72 0.56 1.85 17.96
CA ILE A 72 0.44 0.60 18.72
C ILE A 72 1.73 0.33 19.50
N GLU A 73 2.88 0.44 18.85
CA GLU A 73 4.20 0.28 19.48
C GLU A 73 4.40 1.28 20.62
N THR A 74 4.02 2.54 20.39
CA THR A 74 4.08 3.59 21.42
C THR A 74 3.24 3.22 22.64
N ASN A 75 2.02 2.72 22.45
CA ASN A 75 1.14 2.31 23.54
C ASN A 75 1.69 1.10 24.31
N ILE A 76 2.25 0.10 23.61
CA ILE A 76 2.92 -1.05 24.23
C ILE A 76 4.09 -0.58 25.09
N ASN A 77 4.91 0.33 24.58
CA ASN A 77 6.04 0.91 25.30
C ASN A 77 5.60 1.71 26.53
N GLN A 78 4.47 2.41 26.47
CA GLN A 78 3.90 3.12 27.62
C GLN A 78 3.44 2.17 28.72
N VAL A 79 2.74 1.08 28.35
CA VAL A 79 2.35 0.03 29.31
C VAL A 79 3.60 -0.56 29.96
N ALA A 80 4.62 -0.92 29.18
CA ALA A 80 5.87 -1.45 29.72
C ALA A 80 6.56 -0.48 30.71
N LYS A 81 6.60 0.82 30.39
CA LYS A 81 7.14 1.85 31.30
C LYS A 81 6.33 1.97 32.59
N MET A 82 5.00 1.92 32.51
CA MET A 82 4.12 1.97 33.67
C MET A 82 4.37 0.79 34.61
N VAL A 83 4.39 -0.43 34.07
CA VAL A 83 4.64 -1.66 34.85
C VAL A 83 6.03 -1.64 35.47
N ASN A 84 7.06 -1.26 34.72
CA ASN A 84 8.43 -1.18 35.23
C ASN A 84 8.60 -0.11 36.33
N GLY A 85 7.88 1.01 36.22
CA GLY A 85 7.93 2.11 37.20
C GLY A 85 7.14 1.81 38.48
N GLN A 86 5.92 1.27 38.34
CA GLN A 86 5.04 0.96 39.47
C GLN A 86 5.33 -0.40 40.10
N LYS A 87 6.14 -1.25 39.44
CA LYS A 87 6.44 -2.65 39.80
C LYS A 87 5.21 -3.52 40.06
N ASN A 88 4.06 -3.10 39.55
CA ASN A 88 2.79 -3.80 39.71
C ASN A 88 1.91 -3.57 38.49
N ILE A 89 1.14 -4.59 38.14
CA ILE A 89 0.04 -4.54 37.16
C ILE A 89 -1.02 -5.49 37.70
N SER A 90 -2.29 -5.07 37.68
CA SER A 90 -3.33 -5.98 38.13
C SER A 90 -3.48 -7.14 37.14
N GLU A 91 -3.80 -8.33 37.66
CA GLU A 91 -4.03 -9.51 36.83
C GLU A 91 -5.10 -9.30 35.73
N PRO A 92 -6.23 -8.59 36.00
CA PRO A 92 -7.21 -8.26 34.96
C PRO A 92 -6.65 -7.35 33.85
N GLU A 93 -5.83 -6.35 34.19
CA GLU A 93 -5.21 -5.44 33.21
C GLU A 93 -4.19 -6.19 32.34
N LEU A 94 -3.35 -7.04 32.96
CA LEU A 94 -2.38 -7.85 32.24
C LEU A 94 -3.07 -8.82 31.29
N LYS A 95 -4.16 -9.45 31.73
CA LYS A 95 -4.96 -10.36 30.89
C LYS A 95 -5.57 -9.62 29.70
N ASN A 96 -6.22 -8.47 29.94
CA ASN A 96 -6.83 -7.68 28.88
C ASN A 96 -5.80 -7.18 27.86
N PHE A 97 -4.64 -6.71 28.33
CA PHE A 97 -3.52 -6.31 27.47
C PHE A 97 -3.02 -7.48 26.61
N SER A 98 -2.84 -8.66 27.22
CA SER A 98 -2.38 -9.88 26.53
C SER A 98 -3.39 -10.34 25.48
N GLU A 99 -4.69 -10.29 25.78
CA GLU A 99 -5.76 -10.63 24.84
C GLU A 99 -5.80 -9.67 23.64
N THR A 100 -5.67 -8.36 23.90
CA THR A 100 -5.60 -7.33 22.87
C THR A 100 -4.38 -7.52 21.97
N LEU A 101 -3.21 -7.82 22.56
CA LEU A 101 -1.98 -8.11 21.81
C LEU A 101 -2.15 -9.35 20.92
N ARG A 102 -2.82 -10.40 21.42
CA ARG A 102 -3.08 -11.61 20.65
C ARG A 102 -4.00 -11.34 19.44
N GLN A 103 -5.05 -10.55 19.63
CA GLN A 103 -5.91 -10.14 18.52
C GLN A 103 -5.14 -9.32 17.48
N LEU A 104 -4.26 -8.44 17.93
CA LEU A 104 -3.40 -7.64 17.05
C LEU A 104 -2.48 -8.50 16.19
N ILE A 105 -1.88 -9.55 16.76
CA ILE A 105 -1.05 -10.51 16.01
C ILE A 105 -1.86 -11.19 14.91
N LEU A 106 -3.08 -11.64 15.21
CA LEU A 106 -3.96 -12.29 14.23
C LEU A 106 -4.32 -11.34 13.08
N LEU A 107 -4.66 -10.08 13.41
CA LEU A 107 -4.93 -9.06 12.40
C LEU A 107 -3.71 -8.75 11.54
N LYS A 108 -2.50 -8.76 12.12
CA LYS A 108 -1.25 -8.53 11.39
C LYS A 108 -0.96 -9.66 10.39
N ILE A 109 -1.16 -10.91 10.79
CA ILE A 109 -0.98 -12.06 9.89
C ILE A 109 -1.89 -11.91 8.67
N ARG A 110 -3.19 -11.65 8.90
CA ARG A 110 -4.16 -11.45 7.83
C ARG A 110 -3.82 -10.25 6.93
N GLN A 111 -3.31 -9.17 7.52
CA GLN A 111 -2.84 -8.02 6.76
C GLN A 111 -1.64 -8.37 5.86
N ASN A 112 -0.66 -9.10 6.38
CA ASN A 112 0.50 -9.52 5.61
C ASN A 112 0.11 -10.42 4.43
N GLU A 113 -0.83 -11.34 4.62
CA GLU A 113 -1.39 -12.15 3.51
C GLU A 113 -2.03 -11.29 2.41
N ILE A 114 -2.72 -10.21 2.79
CA ILE A 114 -3.29 -9.25 1.83
C ILE A 114 -2.16 -8.50 1.11
N PHE A 115 -1.13 -8.06 1.82
CA PHE A 115 0.02 -7.40 1.21
C PHE A 115 0.76 -8.31 0.24
N GLU A 116 0.99 -9.58 0.58
CA GLU A 116 1.60 -10.55 -0.34
C GLU A 116 0.77 -10.71 -1.63
N LYS A 117 -0.56 -10.78 -1.50
CA LYS A 117 -1.46 -10.80 -2.67
C LYS A 117 -1.32 -9.53 -3.50
N ILE A 118 -1.33 -8.37 -2.88
CA ILE A 118 -1.13 -7.08 -3.56
C ILE A 118 0.23 -7.02 -4.26
N TYR A 119 1.31 -7.44 -3.59
CA TYR A 119 2.64 -7.50 -4.18
C TYR A 119 2.69 -8.44 -5.38
N SER A 120 2.02 -9.59 -5.32
CA SER A 120 1.93 -10.52 -6.46
C SER A 120 1.18 -9.93 -7.65
N MET A 121 0.24 -9.00 -7.42
CA MET A 121 -0.48 -8.27 -8.45
C MET A 121 0.36 -7.10 -9.00
N LEU A 122 1.22 -6.49 -8.18
CA LEU A 122 2.13 -5.41 -8.57
C LEU A 122 3.39 -5.89 -9.31
N ALA A 123 3.85 -7.11 -9.00
CA ALA A 123 5.07 -7.70 -9.57
C ALA A 123 4.88 -8.31 -10.97
N LYS A 124 3.62 -8.39 -11.44
CA LYS A 124 3.27 -8.72 -12.83
C LYS A 124 3.29 -7.43 -13.67
#